data_AF-A0A0D1EHQ2-F1
#
_entry.id   AF-A0A0D1EHQ2-F1
#
_cell.length_a   1.000
_cell.length_b   1.000
_cell.length_c   1.000
_cell.angle_alpha   90.00
_cell.angle_beta   90.00
_cell.angle_gamma   90.00
#
_symmetry.space_group_name_H-M   'P 1'
#
loop_
_entity.id
_entity.type
_entity.pdbx_description
1 polymer ?
#
loop_
_entity_poly.entity_id
_entity_poly.type
_entity_poly.pdbx_seq_one_letter_code
_entity_poly.pdbx_strand_id
1 'polypeptide(L)'
;MSDHETWLKKTLAEILGEDRGLPDYTIQRLKGFRPEDLDELRINEKQAVFDAFKRVAHQSRDARGAETAETGSTRPPLVDGDIDWGLRAAKSALEAIPSGERSEKANELLAACTCPAATGPNPGIDGGSTAYRDPQPALDRDVGSPEKPLPY
;
A
#
# COMPACT_ATOMS: atom_id res chain seq x y z
N MET A 1 14.22 -13.47 -5.30
CA MET A 1 13.75 -12.19 -4.72
C MET A 1 14.96 -11.32 -4.54
N SER A 2 14.88 -10.06 -4.96
CA SER A 2 15.90 -9.07 -4.65
C SER A 2 15.83 -8.66 -3.17
N ASP A 3 16.89 -8.01 -2.65
CA ASP A 3 16.88 -7.43 -1.31
C ASP A 3 15.75 -6.41 -1.14
N HIS A 4 15.44 -5.68 -2.21
CA HIS A 4 14.34 -4.74 -2.27
C HIS A 4 12.97 -5.40 -2.13
N GLU A 5 12.70 -6.50 -2.86
CA GLU A 5 11.45 -7.25 -2.70
C GLU A 5 11.31 -7.88 -1.30
N THR A 6 12.44 -8.29 -0.72
CA THR A 6 12.49 -8.81 0.65
C THR A 6 12.14 -7.73 1.66
N TRP A 7 12.70 -6.53 1.50
CA TRP A 7 12.36 -5.38 2.32
C TRP A 7 10.87 -5.02 2.19
N LEU A 8 10.34 -4.91 0.96
CA LEU A 8 8.93 -4.62 0.72
C LEU A 8 7.99 -5.58 1.42
N LYS A 9 8.26 -6.89 1.36
CA LYS A 9 7.42 -7.90 2.03
C LYS A 9 7.48 -7.77 3.54
N LYS A 10 8.67 -7.56 4.11
CA LYS A 10 8.84 -7.39 5.56
C LYS A 10 8.11 -6.15 6.06
N THR A 11 8.31 -5.01 5.41
CA THR A 11 7.63 -3.76 5.75
C THR A 11 6.12 -3.88 5.61
N LEU A 12 5.63 -4.48 4.53
CA LEU A 12 4.19 -4.68 4.33
C LEU A 12 3.60 -5.62 5.40
N ALA A 13 4.30 -6.69 5.74
CA ALA A 13 3.89 -7.63 6.80
C ALA A 13 3.82 -6.93 8.17
N GLU A 14 4.80 -6.08 8.48
CA GLU A 14 4.84 -5.30 9.72
C GLU A 14 3.65 -4.32 9.80
N ILE A 15 3.40 -3.55 8.75
CA ILE A 15 2.27 -2.60 8.69
C ILE A 15 0.95 -3.35 8.89
N LEU A 16 0.76 -4.49 8.21
CA LEU A 16 -0.48 -5.24 8.26
C LEU A 16 -0.64 -6.07 9.55
N GLY A 17 0.46 -6.40 10.23
CA GLY A 17 0.50 -7.36 11.33
C GLY A 17 0.32 -8.81 10.87
N GLU A 18 0.91 -9.17 9.72
CA GLU A 18 0.80 -10.51 9.13
C GLU A 18 2.12 -11.30 9.27
N ASP A 19 2.22 -12.12 10.31
CA ASP A 19 3.45 -12.88 10.62
C ASP A 19 3.67 -14.13 9.74
N ARG A 20 2.65 -14.53 8.96
CA ARG A 20 2.67 -15.75 8.13
C ARG A 20 3.36 -15.58 6.78
N GLY A 21 3.93 -14.39 6.54
CA GLY A 21 4.49 -14.01 5.25
C GLY A 21 3.41 -13.63 4.24
N LEU A 22 3.79 -12.78 3.28
CA LEU A 22 2.89 -12.27 2.26
C LEU A 22 3.26 -12.83 0.87
N PRO A 23 2.28 -13.22 0.04
CA PRO A 23 2.53 -13.63 -1.33
C PRO A 23 3.18 -12.53 -2.17
N ASP A 24 3.97 -12.88 -3.17
CA ASP A 24 4.72 -11.95 -4.04
C ASP A 24 3.83 -10.94 -4.77
N TYR A 25 2.58 -11.30 -5.05
CA TYR A 25 1.65 -10.39 -5.72
C TYR A 25 1.27 -9.18 -4.85
N THR A 26 1.36 -9.27 -3.51
CA THR A 26 0.92 -8.18 -2.62
C THR A 26 1.86 -6.97 -2.66
N ILE A 27 3.11 -7.16 -3.11
CA ILE A 27 4.10 -6.09 -3.18
C ILE A 27 4.21 -5.43 -4.55
N GLN A 28 3.46 -5.89 -5.57
CA GLN A 28 3.61 -5.40 -6.95
C GLN A 28 3.38 -3.88 -7.04
N ARG A 29 2.34 -3.37 -6.38
CA ARG A 29 2.05 -1.93 -6.31
C ARG A 29 3.08 -1.15 -5.50
N LEU A 30 3.80 -1.82 -4.60
CA LEU A 30 4.77 -1.19 -3.70
C LEU A 30 6.18 -1.10 -4.29
N LYS A 31 6.42 -1.67 -5.47
CA LYS A 31 7.75 -1.70 -6.11
C LYS A 31 8.39 -0.33 -6.34
N GLY A 32 7.63 0.76 -6.33
CA GLY A 32 8.19 2.11 -6.43
C GLY A 32 8.73 2.68 -5.11
N PHE A 33 8.36 2.09 -3.96
CA PHE A 33 8.79 2.56 -2.64
C PHE A 33 10.18 2.04 -2.29
N ARG A 34 10.92 2.82 -1.52
CA ARG A 34 12.25 2.50 -1.00
C ARG A 34 12.32 2.78 0.51
N PRO A 35 13.30 2.24 1.26
CA PRO A 35 13.43 2.52 2.70
C PRO A 35 13.48 4.01 3.02
N GLU A 36 14.17 4.79 2.20
CA GLU A 36 14.31 6.24 2.37
C GLU A 36 12.97 6.97 2.33
N ASP A 37 12.00 6.44 1.58
CA ASP A 37 10.65 6.99 1.53
C ASP A 37 9.92 6.88 2.87
N LEU A 38 10.25 5.87 3.68
CA LEU A 38 9.65 5.66 5.00
C LEU A 38 10.50 6.23 6.14
N ASP A 39 11.80 6.37 5.93
CA ASP A 39 12.73 6.87 6.95
C ASP A 39 12.82 8.40 6.95
N GLU A 40 12.60 9.05 5.80
CA GLU A 40 12.57 10.51 5.70
C GLU A 40 11.18 11.12 6.02
N LEU A 41 10.14 10.29 6.19
CA LEU A 41 8.86 10.73 6.74
C LEU A 41 8.98 11.07 8.23
N ARG A 42 8.28 12.11 8.66
CA ARG A 42 8.17 12.43 10.08
C ARG A 42 7.40 11.31 10.79
N ILE A 43 7.68 11.13 12.09
CA ILE A 43 7.08 10.06 12.89
C ILE A 43 5.54 10.10 12.84
N ASN A 44 4.94 11.29 12.93
CA ASN A 44 3.50 11.48 12.86
C ASN A 44 2.92 11.14 11.47
N GLU A 45 3.65 11.46 10.39
CA GLU A 45 3.25 11.12 9.02
C GLU A 45 3.30 9.61 8.80
N LYS A 46 4.40 8.97 9.21
CA LYS A 46 4.60 7.53 9.12
C LYS A 46 3.50 6.78 9.87
N GLN A 47 3.20 7.19 11.10
CA GLN A 47 2.10 6.62 11.89
C GLN A 47 0.74 6.80 11.20
N ALA A 48 0.41 8.02 10.75
CA ALA A 48 -0.85 8.30 10.09
C ALA A 48 -1.03 7.46 8.80
N VAL A 49 0.03 7.34 8.00
CA VAL A 49 0.05 6.53 6.78
C VAL A 49 -0.14 5.05 7.11
N PHE A 50 0.61 4.51 8.07
CA PHE A 50 0.56 3.08 8.43
C PHE A 50 -0.79 2.70 9.03
N ASP A 51 -1.33 3.53 9.93
CA ASP A 51 -2.62 3.28 10.57
C ASP A 51 -3.77 3.31 9.55
N ALA A 52 -3.75 4.31 8.65
CA ALA A 52 -4.76 4.41 7.60
C ALA A 52 -4.68 3.24 6.62
N PHE A 53 -3.47 2.89 6.17
CA PHE A 53 -3.23 1.75 5.30
C PHE A 53 -3.76 0.46 5.92
N LYS A 54 -3.31 0.14 7.13
CA LYS A 54 -3.66 -1.08 7.86
C LYS A 54 -5.18 -1.19 8.03
N ARG A 55 -5.81 -0.11 8.51
CA ARG A 55 -7.25 -0.09 8.77
C ARG A 55 -8.04 -0.37 7.50
N VAL A 56 -7.75 0.33 6.41
CA VAL A 56 -8.57 0.25 5.20
C VAL A 56 -8.30 -1.04 4.42
N ALA A 57 -7.07 -1.54 4.40
CA ALA A 57 -6.77 -2.85 3.81
C ALA A 57 -7.54 -3.97 4.53
N HIS A 58 -7.59 -3.94 5.87
CA HIS A 58 -8.38 -4.89 6.64
C HIS A 58 -9.90 -4.71 6.46
N GLN A 59 -10.39 -3.47 6.39
CA GLN A 59 -11.81 -3.20 6.11
C GLN A 59 -12.24 -3.74 4.74
N SER A 60 -11.43 -3.54 3.69
CA SER A 60 -11.69 -4.08 2.35
C SER A 60 -11.76 -5.61 2.37
N ARG A 61 -10.79 -6.24 3.05
CA ARG A 61 -10.74 -7.70 3.21
C ARG A 61 -11.95 -8.25 3.96
N ASP A 62 -12.30 -7.62 5.07
CA ASP A 62 -13.37 -8.08 5.95
C ASP A 62 -14.75 -7.85 5.29
N ALA A 63 -14.91 -6.79 4.48
CA ALA A 63 -16.12 -6.58 3.65
C ALA A 63 -16.33 -7.71 2.63
N ARG A 64 -15.27 -8.14 1.95
CA ARG A 64 -15.31 -9.29 1.03
C ARG A 64 -15.61 -10.61 1.77
N GLY A 65 -15.14 -10.75 3.00
CA GLY A 65 -15.47 -11.88 3.87
C GLY A 65 -16.95 -11.92 4.28
N ALA A 66 -17.56 -10.76 4.52
CA ALA A 66 -18.97 -10.65 4.89
C ALA A 66 -19.92 -11.06 3.77
N GLU A 67 -19.53 -10.88 2.50
CA GLU A 67 -20.28 -11.37 1.33
C GLU A 67 -20.24 -12.89 1.16
N THR A 68 -19.28 -13.57 1.79
CA THR A 68 -19.03 -15.02 1.64
C THR A 68 -19.49 -15.83 2.86
N ALA A 69 -20.29 -15.24 3.75
CA ALA A 69 -20.62 -15.75 5.09
C ALA A 69 -21.49 -17.02 5.15
N GLU A 70 -21.48 -17.89 4.14
CA GLU A 70 -22.13 -19.22 4.21
C GLU A 70 -21.21 -20.33 4.74
N THR A 71 -19.89 -20.15 4.79
CA THR A 71 -18.97 -21.22 5.26
C THR A 71 -18.09 -20.75 6.39
N GLY A 72 -18.32 -21.31 7.58
CA GLY A 72 -17.66 -20.96 8.83
C GLY A 72 -16.13 -20.84 8.73
N SER A 73 -15.65 -19.72 9.25
CA SER A 73 -14.31 -19.51 9.81
C SER A 73 -13.11 -19.78 8.90
N THR A 74 -12.82 -18.84 8.00
CA THR A 74 -11.45 -18.37 7.81
C THR A 74 -11.46 -16.91 7.34
N ARG A 75 -10.76 -16.00 8.03
CA ARG A 75 -10.55 -14.63 7.54
C ARG A 75 -9.92 -14.73 6.14
N PRO A 76 -10.50 -14.10 5.10
CA PRO A 76 -9.98 -14.26 3.75
C PRO A 76 -8.53 -13.76 3.69
N PRO A 77 -7.70 -14.29 2.79
CA PRO A 77 -6.37 -13.73 2.54
C PRO A 77 -6.50 -12.31 1.97
N LEU A 78 -5.50 -11.46 2.24
CA LEU A 78 -5.38 -10.15 1.58
C LEU A 78 -5.14 -10.36 0.09
N VAL A 79 -5.82 -9.58 -0.74
CA VAL A 79 -5.61 -9.55 -2.20
C VAL A 79 -5.07 -8.19 -2.65
N ASP A 80 -4.62 -8.10 -3.90
CA ASP A 80 -4.10 -6.86 -4.49
C ASP A 80 -5.06 -5.66 -4.33
N GLY A 81 -6.38 -5.89 -4.46
CA GLY A 81 -7.39 -4.85 -4.24
C GLY A 81 -7.40 -4.29 -2.81
N ASP A 82 -7.11 -5.12 -1.80
CA ASP A 82 -7.03 -4.66 -0.40
C ASP A 82 -5.79 -3.75 -0.19
N ILE A 83 -4.69 -4.06 -0.88
CA ILE A 83 -3.46 -3.25 -0.88
C ILE A 83 -3.69 -1.92 -1.61
N ASP A 84 -4.42 -1.92 -2.74
CA ASP A 84 -4.80 -0.69 -3.44
C ASP A 84 -5.61 0.23 -2.54
N TRP A 85 -6.61 -0.29 -1.83
CA TRP A 85 -7.39 0.47 -0.86
C TRP A 85 -6.55 1.01 0.29
N GLY A 86 -5.62 0.20 0.81
CA GLY A 86 -4.64 0.65 1.80
C GLY A 86 -3.78 1.82 1.28
N LEU A 87 -3.28 1.75 0.04
CA LEU A 87 -2.48 2.80 -0.59
C LEU A 87 -3.24 4.10 -0.78
N ARG A 88 -4.51 4.03 -1.18
CA ARG A 88 -5.35 5.22 -1.31
C ARG A 88 -5.61 5.87 0.04
N ALA A 89 -5.83 5.06 1.09
CA ALA A 89 -6.00 5.55 2.45
C ALA A 89 -4.71 6.19 3.00
N ALA A 90 -3.56 5.59 2.73
CA ALA A 90 -2.25 6.14 3.03
C ALA A 90 -2.04 7.52 2.38
N LYS A 91 -2.34 7.64 1.08
CA LYS A 91 -2.30 8.93 0.37
C LYS A 91 -3.20 9.96 1.03
N SER A 92 -4.47 9.61 1.30
CA SER A 92 -5.41 10.53 1.93
C SER A 92 -4.99 10.95 3.34
N ALA A 93 -4.39 10.05 4.13
CA ALA A 93 -3.86 10.37 5.44
C ALA A 93 -2.72 11.39 5.37
N LEU A 94 -1.86 11.26 4.36
CA LEU A 94 -0.76 12.19 4.12
C LEU A 94 -1.26 13.55 3.60
N GLU A 95 -2.29 13.57 2.74
CA GLU A 95 -2.95 14.79 2.26
C GLU A 95 -3.69 15.55 3.36
N ALA A 96 -4.20 14.84 4.38
CA ALA A 96 -4.88 15.43 5.53
C ALA A 96 -3.94 16.25 6.43
N ILE A 97 -2.64 16.04 6.32
CA ILE A 97 -1.64 16.85 7.04
C ILE A 97 -1.47 18.18 6.28
N PRO A 98 -1.59 19.35 6.97
CA PRO A 98 -1.42 20.65 6.33
C PRO A 98 -0.10 20.75 5.56
N SER A 99 -0.10 21.39 4.38
CA SER A 99 1.10 21.46 3.53
C SER A 99 2.31 22.11 4.22
N GLY A 100 2.08 23.05 5.14
CA GLY A 100 3.14 23.69 5.95
C GLY A 100 3.70 22.80 7.06
N GLU A 101 3.02 21.70 7.39
CA GLU A 101 3.42 20.73 8.41
C GLU A 101 3.93 19.41 7.82
N ARG A 102 3.82 19.24 6.50
CA ARG A 102 4.34 18.08 5.78
C ARG A 102 5.86 18.15 5.60
N SER A 103 6.53 17.00 5.66
CA SER A 103 7.92 16.84 5.27
C SER A 103 8.08 17.03 3.76
N GLU A 104 9.31 17.34 3.33
CA GLU A 104 9.67 17.36 1.91
C GLU A 104 9.38 16.00 1.27
N LYS A 105 9.73 14.90 1.97
CA LYS A 105 9.44 13.54 1.51
C LYS A 105 7.95 13.29 1.32
N ALA A 106 7.11 13.73 2.25
CA ALA A 106 5.67 13.59 2.12
C ALA A 106 5.15 14.27 0.84
N ASN A 107 5.65 15.47 0.53
CA ASN A 107 5.28 16.18 -0.70
C ASN A 107 5.79 15.47 -1.97
N GLU A 108 7.01 14.93 -1.95
CA GLU A 108 7.55 14.12 -3.05
C GLU A 108 6.71 12.87 -3.32
N LEU A 109 6.33 12.14 -2.27
CA LEU A 109 5.51 10.93 -2.39
C LEU A 109 4.12 11.23 -2.92
N LEU A 110 3.49 12.32 -2.46
CA LEU A 110 2.19 12.75 -2.96
C LEU A 110 2.25 13.14 -4.43
N ALA A 111 3.32 13.82 -4.86
CA ALA A 111 3.52 14.20 -6.26
C ALA A 111 3.80 13.00 -7.17
N ALA A 112 4.51 11.99 -6.67
CA ALA A 112 4.85 10.77 -7.41
C ALA A 112 3.75 9.68 -7.37
N CYS A 113 2.73 9.81 -6.51
CA CYS A 113 1.67 8.79 -6.35
C CYS A 113 0.78 8.74 -7.59
N THR A 114 0.76 7.59 -8.27
CA THR A 114 -0.24 7.23 -9.29
C THR A 114 -1.55 6.74 -8.65
N CYS A 115 -1.57 6.69 -7.32
CA CYS A 115 -2.64 6.17 -6.48
C CYS A 115 -3.97 6.90 -6.77
N PRO A 116 -5.05 6.17 -7.08
CA PRO A 116 -6.38 6.76 -7.27
C PRO A 116 -6.87 7.47 -6.00
N ALA A 117 -7.95 8.24 -6.11
CA ALA A 117 -8.58 8.85 -4.94
C ALA A 117 -9.03 7.78 -3.92
N ALA A 118 -9.01 8.14 -2.64
CA ALA A 118 -9.51 7.32 -1.52
C ALA A 118 -11.01 7.04 -1.55
N THR A 119 -11.72 7.59 -2.53
CA THR A 119 -13.13 7.35 -2.80
C THR A 119 -13.28 6.87 -4.25
N GLY A 120 -14.05 5.79 -4.47
CA GLY A 120 -14.28 5.21 -5.80
C GLY A 120 -14.75 3.75 -5.75
N PRO A 121 -15.20 3.19 -6.89
CA PRO A 121 -15.66 1.79 -6.98
C PRO A 121 -14.54 0.82 -6.59
N ASN A 122 -14.91 -0.26 -5.90
CA ASN A 122 -13.97 -1.25 -5.40
C ASN A 122 -13.39 -2.05 -6.58
N PRO A 123 -12.07 -1.99 -6.85
CA PRO A 123 -11.48 -2.70 -7.99
C PRO A 123 -11.69 -4.22 -7.95
N GLY A 124 -12.03 -4.78 -6.78
CA GLY A 124 -12.33 -6.20 -6.58
C GLY A 124 -13.81 -6.58 -6.54
N ILE A 125 -14.75 -5.63 -6.53
CA ILE A 125 -16.20 -5.91 -6.47
C ILE A 125 -16.94 -5.33 -7.70
N ASP A 126 -16.57 -4.14 -8.17
CA ASP A 126 -17.37 -3.38 -9.15
C ASP A 126 -16.76 -3.32 -10.57
N GLY A 127 -15.52 -3.80 -10.75
CA GLY A 127 -14.75 -3.68 -11.98
C GLY A 127 -14.94 -4.85 -12.95
N GLY A 128 -16.13 -5.03 -13.52
CA GLY A 128 -16.41 -6.08 -14.50
C GLY A 128 -15.34 -6.17 -15.61
N SER A 129 -14.77 -7.36 -15.84
CA SER A 129 -13.79 -7.74 -16.89
C SER A 129 -12.50 -6.90 -17.04
N THR A 130 -12.40 -5.70 -16.47
CA THR A 130 -11.21 -4.85 -16.45
C THR A 130 -10.36 -5.03 -15.20
N ALA A 131 -10.78 -5.91 -14.27
CA ALA A 131 -10.05 -6.30 -13.06
C ALA A 131 -8.72 -7.06 -13.32
N TYR A 132 -8.44 -7.39 -14.59
CA TYR A 132 -7.13 -7.88 -15.07
C TYR A 132 -6.30 -6.72 -15.65
N ARG A 133 -6.16 -5.61 -14.93
CA ARG A 133 -5.05 -4.69 -15.19
C ARG A 133 -3.86 -5.18 -14.38
N ASP A 134 -2.73 -5.41 -15.03
CA ASP A 134 -1.47 -5.64 -14.33
C ASP A 134 -1.31 -4.56 -13.25
N PRO A 135 -1.06 -4.94 -11.98
CA PRO A 135 -0.96 -3.99 -10.89
C PRO A 135 0.11 -2.96 -11.23
N GLN A 136 -0.33 -1.73 -11.46
CA GLN A 136 0.58 -0.63 -11.74
C GLN A 136 1.27 -0.21 -10.45
N PRO A 137 2.57 0.15 -10.50
CA PRO A 137 3.26 0.71 -9.35
C PRO A 137 2.52 1.94 -8.82
N ALA A 138 2.42 2.05 -7.50
CA ALA A 138 1.77 3.17 -6.81
C ALA A 138 2.57 4.47 -6.89
N LEU A 139 3.88 4.39 -7.17
CA LEU A 139 4.73 5.52 -7.44
C LEU A 139 5.24 5.44 -8.87
N ASP A 140 5.08 6.52 -9.63
CA ASP A 140 5.70 6.66 -10.96
C ASP A 140 7.16 7.08 -10.80
N ARG A 141 7.99 6.11 -10.44
CA ARG A 141 9.44 6.27 -10.39
C ARG A 141 10.05 5.30 -11.37
N ASP A 142 10.77 5.84 -12.35
CA ASP A 142 11.50 5.07 -13.34
C ASP A 142 12.36 4.00 -12.63
N VAL A 143 12.10 2.73 -12.95
CA VAL A 143 12.77 1.55 -12.35
C VAL A 143 14.28 1.52 -12.71
N GLY A 144 14.79 2.53 -13.43
CA GLY A 144 16.18 2.66 -13.87
C GLY A 144 17.01 3.82 -13.30
N SER A 145 16.51 4.63 -12.36
CA SER A 145 17.35 5.67 -11.71
C SER A 145 18.28 5.05 -10.64
N PRO A 146 19.57 5.44 -10.62
CA PRO A 146 20.68 4.63 -10.12
C PRO A 146 20.43 4.11 -8.71
N GLU A 147 20.60 2.79 -8.57
CA GLU A 147 20.63 2.05 -7.32
C GLU A 147 21.60 2.75 -6.35
N LYS A 148 21.07 3.52 -5.39
CA LYS A 148 21.80 3.63 -4.13
C LYS A 148 21.68 2.26 -3.48
N PRO A 149 22.78 1.58 -3.15
CA PRO A 149 22.72 0.32 -2.42
C PRO A 149 21.98 0.56 -1.10
N LEU A 150 21.07 -0.35 -0.78
CA LEU A 150 20.37 -0.33 0.50
C LEU A 150 21.42 -0.37 1.63
N PRO A 151 21.30 0.42 2.71
CA PRO A 151 22.19 0.29 3.85
C PRO A 151 22.05 -1.12 4.44
N TYR A 152 23.19 -1.81 4.58
CA TYR A 152 23.33 -3.15 5.16
C TYR A 152 22.84 -3.25 6.60
#